data_AF-A0A5N6Q7N7-F1
#
_entry.id   AF-A0A5N6Q7N7-F1
#
_cell.length_a   1.000
_cell.length_b   1.000
_cell.length_c   1.000
_cell.angle_alpha   90.00
_cell.angle_beta   90.00
_cell.angle_gamma   90.00
#
_symmetry.space_group_name_H-M   'P 1'
#
loop_
_entity.id
_entity.type
_entity.pdbx_description
1 polymer ?
#
loop_
_entity_poly.entity_id
_entity_poly.type
_entity_poly.pdbx_seq_one_letter_code
_entity_poly.pdbx_strand_id
1 'polypeptide(L)'
;MSSYSSSSSVRKKQIRIFKVGVDGNVYCNHDMVAITRVAGSRSTRQGHEFYGCPLWPRLDCKFFIWKEEVDAMFSDGCNQKLLESKNKALEMKIANLKVKKTMLEEENKSLKQRLSNFDQNAN
;
A
#
# COMPACT_ATOMS: atom_id res chain seq x y z
N MET A 1 -27.69 -16.46 -42.62
CA MET A 1 -27.06 -16.77 -41.33
C MET A 1 -26.43 -15.49 -40.83
N SER A 2 -27.04 -14.81 -39.86
CA SER A 2 -26.58 -13.51 -39.38
C SER A 2 -26.01 -13.67 -37.97
N SER A 3 -24.69 -13.55 -37.87
CA SER A 3 -23.91 -13.76 -36.66
C SER A 3 -24.11 -12.58 -35.70
N TYR A 4 -24.66 -12.86 -34.52
CA TYR A 4 -24.76 -11.92 -33.40
C TYR A 4 -23.38 -11.80 -32.74
N SER A 5 -22.71 -10.67 -32.96
CA SER A 5 -21.52 -10.29 -32.21
C SER A 5 -21.94 -9.82 -30.82
N SER A 6 -21.95 -10.73 -29.85
CA SER A 6 -22.11 -10.38 -28.44
C SER A 6 -20.82 -9.72 -27.94
N SER A 7 -20.79 -8.39 -27.97
CA SER A 7 -19.75 -7.59 -27.32
C SER A 7 -19.85 -7.77 -25.80
N SER A 8 -19.08 -8.72 -25.26
CA SER A 8 -18.90 -8.90 -23.83
C SER A 8 -18.08 -7.73 -23.27
N SER A 9 -18.74 -6.63 -22.91
CA SER A 9 -18.13 -5.59 -22.07
C SER A 9 -17.76 -6.22 -20.74
N VAL A 10 -16.49 -6.63 -20.62
CA VAL A 10 -15.87 -7.07 -19.38
C VAL A 10 -15.92 -5.90 -18.42
N ARG A 11 -16.98 -5.85 -17.60
CA ARG A 11 -17.08 -4.93 -16.47
C ARG A 11 -15.85 -5.22 -15.60
N LYS A 12 -14.86 -4.33 -15.61
CA LYS A 12 -13.81 -4.29 -14.59
C LYS A 12 -14.54 -4.13 -13.27
N LYS A 13 -14.82 -5.24 -12.58
CA LYS A 13 -15.36 -5.22 -11.23
C LYS A 13 -14.35 -4.43 -10.44
N GLN A 14 -14.74 -3.24 -9.98
CA GLN A 14 -13.97 -2.47 -9.02
C GLN A 14 -13.78 -3.41 -7.82
N ILE A 15 -12.61 -4.03 -7.72
CA ILE A 15 -12.31 -4.88 -6.59
C ILE A 15 -12.30 -3.92 -5.42
N ARG A 16 -13.17 -4.14 -4.43
CA ARG A 16 -13.20 -3.31 -3.22
C ARG A 16 -11.87 -3.58 -2.55
N ILE A 17 -10.92 -2.66 -2.70
CA ILE A 17 -9.56 -2.85 -2.20
C ILE A 17 -9.68 -2.99 -0.68
N PHE A 18 -9.45 -4.20 -0.21
CA PHE A 18 -9.35 -4.54 1.20
C PHE A 18 -7.93 -4.23 1.68
N LYS A 19 -7.76 -4.08 2.99
CA LYS A 19 -6.45 -3.86 3.59
C LYS A 19 -5.59 -5.11 3.40
N VAL A 20 -4.47 -4.93 2.70
CA VAL A 20 -3.39 -5.91 2.57
C VAL A 20 -2.21 -5.39 3.38
N GLY A 21 -1.70 -6.19 4.30
CA GLY A 21 -0.56 -5.83 5.12
C GLY A 21 0.77 -5.98 4.38
N VAL A 22 1.81 -5.36 4.92
CA VAL A 22 3.20 -5.49 4.43
C VAL A 22 3.77 -6.89 4.64
N ASP A 23 3.13 -7.68 5.48
CA ASP A 23 3.36 -9.10 5.76
C ASP A 23 2.71 -10.03 4.72
N GLY A 24 2.02 -9.48 3.72
CA GLY A 24 1.30 -10.25 2.71
C GLY A 24 -0.06 -10.78 3.19
N ASN A 25 -0.48 -10.41 4.40
CA ASN A 25 -1.76 -10.85 4.94
C ASN A 25 -2.92 -10.02 4.40
N VAL A 26 -4.04 -10.68 4.10
CA VAL A 26 -5.30 -10.04 3.73
C VAL A 26 -6.14 -9.86 4.99
N TYR A 27 -6.72 -8.68 5.20
CA TYR A 27 -7.53 -8.38 6.38
C TYR A 27 -9.01 -8.25 6.04
N CYS A 28 -9.86 -8.80 6.91
CA CYS A 28 -11.30 -8.64 6.81
C CYS A 28 -11.79 -7.28 7.34
N ASN A 29 -13.09 -7.00 7.22
CA ASN A 29 -13.69 -5.72 7.67
C ASN A 29 -13.67 -5.50 9.20
N HIS A 30 -13.20 -6.47 9.98
CA HIS A 30 -12.95 -6.34 11.42
C HIS A 30 -11.47 -6.09 11.74
N ASP A 31 -10.63 -5.77 10.73
CA ASP A 31 -9.19 -5.62 10.87
C ASP A 31 -8.45 -6.87 11.39
N MET A 32 -9.07 -8.05 11.28
CA MET A 32 -8.41 -9.33 11.57
C MET A 32 -7.93 -10.01 10.29
N VAL A 33 -6.87 -10.80 10.41
CA VAL A 33 -6.33 -11.61 9.31
C VAL A 33 -7.42 -12.54 8.79
N ALA A 34 -7.69 -12.44 7.48
CA ALA A 34 -8.61 -13.31 6.79
C ALA A 34 -8.01 -14.71 6.65
N ILE A 35 -8.86 -15.72 6.72
CA ILE A 35 -8.45 -17.12 6.59
C ILE A 35 -8.82 -17.65 5.21
N THR A 36 -7.96 -18.51 4.66
CA THR A 36 -8.21 -19.20 3.40
C THR A 36 -9.24 -20.32 3.61
N ARG A 37 -10.24 -20.38 2.74
CA ARG A 37 -11.26 -21.42 2.70
C ARG A 37 -11.42 -21.91 1.27
N VAL A 38 -11.94 -23.13 1.13
CA VAL A 38 -12.21 -23.74 -0.18
C VAL A 38 -13.71 -23.71 -0.45
N ALA A 39 -14.09 -23.30 -1.65
CA ALA A 39 -15.48 -23.28 -2.06
C ALA A 39 -16.03 -24.71 -2.19
N GLY A 40 -17.14 -24.97 -1.49
CA GLY A 40 -17.81 -26.28 -1.50
C GLY A 40 -18.57 -26.57 -2.81
N SER A 41 -19.17 -27.75 -2.87
CA SER A 41 -19.85 -28.31 -4.05
C SER A 41 -21.04 -27.52 -4.58
N ARG A 42 -21.60 -26.59 -3.78
CA ARG A 42 -22.71 -25.73 -4.20
C ARG A 42 -22.27 -24.49 -4.98
N SER A 43 -20.97 -24.23 -5.06
CA SER A 43 -20.40 -23.10 -5.79
C SER A 43 -20.10 -23.49 -7.23
N THR A 44 -20.33 -22.58 -8.19
CA THR A 44 -19.83 -22.72 -9.57
C THR A 44 -18.30 -22.74 -9.65
N ARG A 45 -17.64 -22.28 -8.58
CA ARG A 45 -16.18 -22.30 -8.40
C ARG A 45 -15.78 -23.32 -7.33
N GLN A 46 -16.42 -24.49 -7.30
CA GLN A 46 -16.03 -25.57 -6.40
C GLN A 46 -14.52 -25.83 -6.47
N GLY A 47 -13.90 -26.03 -5.31
CA GLY A 47 -12.46 -26.30 -5.20
C GLY A 47 -11.56 -25.06 -5.26
N HIS A 48 -12.07 -23.88 -5.62
CA HIS A 48 -11.27 -22.65 -5.61
C HIS A 48 -11.16 -22.08 -4.20
N GLU A 49 -10.03 -21.41 -3.94
CA GLU A 49 -9.72 -20.82 -2.65
C GLU A 49 -10.20 -19.38 -2.56
N PHE A 50 -10.69 -19.00 -1.39
CA PHE A 50 -11.11 -17.62 -1.10
C PHE A 50 -10.69 -17.22 0.30
N TYR A 51 -10.45 -15.93 0.51
CA TYR A 51 -10.26 -15.35 1.82
C TYR A 51 -11.61 -14.99 2.43
N GLY A 52 -11.84 -15.42 3.67
CA GLY A 52 -13.04 -15.12 4.43
C GLY A 52 -12.75 -14.66 5.85
N CYS A 53 -13.73 -14.01 6.48
CA CYS A 53 -13.59 -13.56 7.88
C CYS A 53 -13.43 -14.77 8.81
N PRO A 54 -12.48 -14.75 9.77
CA PRO A 54 -12.29 -15.83 10.73
C PRO A 54 -13.50 -16.05 11.65
N LEU A 55 -14.33 -15.02 11.87
CA LEU A 55 -15.52 -15.11 12.72
C LEU A 55 -16.78 -15.62 12.00
N TRP A 56 -16.70 -15.87 10.69
CA TRP A 56 -17.81 -16.45 9.95
C TRP A 56 -18.02 -17.93 10.35
N PRO A 57 -19.28 -18.41 10.54
CA PRO A 57 -20.56 -17.73 10.27
C PRO A 57 -21.16 -16.98 11.46
N ARG A 58 -20.50 -16.95 12.63
CA ARG A 58 -21.04 -16.37 13.86
C ARG A 58 -21.20 -14.84 13.77
N LEU A 59 -20.24 -14.17 13.15
CA LEU A 59 -20.29 -12.73 12.85
C LEU A 59 -20.00 -12.54 11.37
N ASP A 60 -20.97 -11.98 10.64
CA ASP A 60 -20.87 -11.76 9.20
C ASP A 60 -20.52 -10.30 8.89
N CYS A 61 -19.22 -10.03 8.73
CA CYS A 61 -18.78 -8.75 8.19
C CYS A 61 -18.81 -8.69 6.65
N LYS A 62 -19.37 -9.73 6.00
CA LYS A 62 -19.53 -9.84 4.54
C LYS A 62 -18.23 -9.75 3.75
N PHE A 63 -17.10 -10.00 4.42
CA PHE A 63 -15.80 -10.04 3.78
C PHE A 63 -15.63 -11.35 3.00
N PHE A 64 -15.38 -11.21 1.71
CA PHE A 64 -15.15 -12.30 0.78
C PHE A 64 -14.33 -11.79 -0.42
N ILE A 65 -13.24 -12.48 -0.74
CA ILE A 65 -12.48 -12.24 -1.97
C ILE A 65 -11.84 -13.55 -2.45
N TRP A 66 -11.84 -13.78 -3.76
CA TRP A 66 -11.19 -14.95 -4.36
C TRP A 66 -9.67 -14.82 -4.26
N LYS A 67 -8.98 -15.92 -3.98
CA LYS A 67 -7.52 -15.90 -3.88
C LYS A 67 -6.87 -15.49 -5.20
N GLU A 68 -7.42 -15.94 -6.33
CA GLU A 68 -6.90 -15.60 -7.65
C GLU A 68 -7.03 -14.10 -7.96
N GLU A 69 -8.04 -13.42 -7.41
CA GLU A 69 -8.19 -11.96 -7.56
C GLU A 69 -7.11 -11.21 -6.77
N VAL A 70 -6.72 -11.73 -5.60
CA VAL A 70 -5.62 -11.20 -4.78
C VAL A 70 -4.27 -11.46 -5.45
N ASP A 71 -4.04 -12.69 -5.93
CA ASP A 71 -2.81 -13.06 -6.63
C ASP A 71 -2.62 -12.21 -7.90
N ALA A 72 -3.70 -11.92 -8.62
CA ALA A 72 -3.68 -11.00 -9.76
C ALA A 72 -3.26 -9.57 -9.37
N MET A 73 -3.69 -9.06 -8.21
CA MET A 73 -3.25 -7.74 -7.73
C MET A 73 -1.75 -7.67 -7.44
N PHE A 74 -1.18 -8.75 -6.94
CA PHE A 74 0.27 -8.85 -6.70
C PHE A 74 1.05 -9.07 -7.98
N SER A 75 0.44 -9.72 -8.98
CA SER A 75 1.07 -9.97 -10.29
C SER A 75 1.07 -8.74 -11.19
N ASP A 76 0.07 -7.86 -11.06
CA ASP A 76 0.00 -6.60 -11.80
C ASP A 76 1.06 -5.62 -11.25
N GLY A 77 2.27 -5.70 -11.80
CA GLY A 77 3.43 -4.83 -11.54
C GLY A 77 3.20 -3.33 -11.81
N CYS A 78 1.97 -2.87 -12.01
CA CYS A 78 1.58 -1.47 -12.08
C CYS A 78 1.87 -0.72 -10.77
N ASN A 79 1.75 -1.40 -9.62
CA ASN A 79 2.09 -0.82 -8.31
C ASN A 79 3.59 -0.59 -8.13
N GLN A 80 4.44 -1.41 -8.77
CA GLN A 80 5.91 -1.28 -8.70
C GLN A 80 6.36 0.10 -9.18
N LYS A 81 5.88 0.53 -10.37
CA LYS A 81 6.34 1.77 -11.01
C LYS A 81 5.91 3.02 -10.26
N LEU A 82 4.72 3.01 -9.67
CA LEU A 82 4.24 4.11 -8.84
C LEU A 82 5.00 4.18 -7.50
N LEU A 83 5.27 3.03 -6.88
CA LEU A 83 6.05 2.94 -5.65
C LEU A 83 7.50 3.40 -5.87
N GLU A 84 8.09 3.00 -6.99
CA GLU A 84 9.45 3.40 -7.38
C GLU A 84 9.54 4.91 -7.65
N SER A 85 8.53 5.49 -8.29
CA SER A 85 8.43 6.95 -8.48
C SER A 85 8.31 7.69 -7.15
N LYS A 86 7.52 7.18 -6.21
CA LYS A 86 7.39 7.73 -4.85
C LYS A 86 8.69 7.63 -4.07
N ASN A 87 9.38 6.48 -4.14
CA ASN A 87 10.67 6.28 -3.49
C ASN A 87 11.71 7.27 -4.01
N LYS A 88 11.81 7.46 -5.32
CA LYS A 88 12.70 8.45 -5.94
C LYS A 88 12.40 9.88 -5.48
N ALA A 89 11.11 10.24 -5.36
CA ALA A 89 10.72 11.55 -4.86
C ALA A 89 11.09 11.76 -3.38
N LEU A 90 10.95 10.70 -2.56
CA LEU A 90 11.37 10.72 -1.16
C LEU A 90 12.89 10.83 -1.02
N GLU A 91 13.65 10.10 -1.83
CA GLU A 91 15.12 10.20 -1.86
C GLU A 91 15.59 11.61 -2.20
N MET A 92 14.98 12.25 -3.21
CA MET A 92 15.28 13.62 -3.57
C MET A 92 14.93 14.59 -2.42
N LYS A 93 13.82 14.37 -1.72
CA LYS A 93 13.44 15.18 -0.55
C LYS A 93 14.43 15.00 0.60
N ILE A 94 14.89 13.78 0.85
CA ILE A 94 15.92 13.47 1.85
C ILE A 94 17.23 14.19 1.51
N ALA A 95 17.66 14.14 0.25
CA ALA A 95 18.86 14.85 -0.22
C ALA A 95 18.75 16.37 -0.01
N ASN A 96 17.62 16.97 -0.39
CA ASN A 96 17.38 18.40 -0.20
C ASN A 96 17.37 18.79 1.29
N LEU A 97 16.76 17.97 2.16
CA LEU A 97 16.76 18.20 3.60
C LEU A 97 18.17 18.08 4.19
N LYS A 98 18.99 17.14 3.71
CA LYS A 98 20.39 17.03 4.13
C LYS A 98 21.18 18.27 3.78
N VAL A 99 21.06 18.79 2.55
CA VAL A 99 21.73 20.04 2.14
C VAL A 99 21.25 21.22 2.98
N LYS A 100 19.94 21.33 3.24
CA LYS A 100 19.40 22.40 4.08
C LYS A 100 19.95 22.32 5.51
N LYS A 101 20.09 21.11 6.05
CA LYS A 101 20.66 20.88 7.38
C LYS A 101 22.11 21.36 7.45
N THR A 102 22.95 21.01 6.47
CA THR A 102 24.37 21.41 6.49
C THR A 102 24.53 22.93 6.42
N MET A 103 23.76 23.63 5.60
CA MET A 103 23.83 25.10 5.53
C MET A 103 23.42 25.76 6.87
N LEU A 104 22.37 25.25 7.51
CA LEU A 104 21.95 25.75 8.82
C LEU A 104 22.96 25.44 9.92
N GLU A 105 23.68 24.33 9.84
CA GLU A 105 24.76 23.99 10.77
C GLU A 105 25.96 24.92 10.60
N GLU A 106 26.34 25.25 9.36
CA GLU A 106 27.38 26.23 9.06
C GLU A 106 27.01 27.64 9.53
N GLU A 107 25.78 28.08 9.27
CA GLU A 107 25.28 29.39 9.72
C GLU A 107 25.26 29.47 11.25
N ASN A 108 24.74 28.44 11.93
CA ASN A 108 24.78 28.37 13.39
C ASN A 108 26.20 28.41 13.94
N LYS A 109 27.15 27.74 13.30
CA LYS A 109 28.56 27.78 13.70
C LYS A 109 29.13 29.19 13.57
N SER A 110 28.83 29.88 12.46
CA SER A 110 29.25 31.27 12.24
C SER A 110 28.65 32.23 13.27
N LEU A 111 27.36 32.09 13.56
CA LEU A 111 26.67 32.92 14.56
C LEU A 111 27.22 32.71 15.97
N LYS A 112 27.48 31.45 16.37
CA LYS A 112 28.12 31.14 17.66
C LYS A 112 29.51 31.77 17.77
N GLN A 113 30.30 31.73 16.70
CA GLN A 113 31.62 32.36 16.67
C GLN A 113 31.53 33.90 16.76
N ARG A 114 30.53 34.51 16.11
CA ARG A 114 30.28 35.95 16.26
C ARG A 114 29.93 36.31 17.70
N LEU A 115 29.02 35.56 18.32
CA LEU A 115 28.64 35.77 19.72
C LEU A 115 29.83 35.66 20.67
N SER A 116 30.67 34.61 20.53
CA SER A 116 31.87 34.48 21.35
C SER A 116 32.85 35.64 21.19
N ASN A 117 32.97 36.18 19.98
CA ASN A 117 33.84 37.33 19.73
C ASN A 117 33.27 38.63 20.32
N PHE A 118 31.95 38.79 20.37
CA PHE A 118 31.30 39.93 21.04
C PHE A 118 31.52 39.86 22.56
N ASP A 119 31.37 38.68 23.17
CA ASP A 119 31.58 38.49 24.61
C ASP A 119 33.03 38.76 25.03
N GLN A 120 34.01 38.47 24.17
CA GLN A 120 35.43 38.75 24.43
C GLN A 120 35.81 40.23 24.28
N ASN A 121 35.08 41.02 23.49
CA ASN A 121 35.33 42.44 23.29
C ASN A 121 34.62 43.35 24.30
N ALA A 122 33.73 42.79 25.14
CA ALA A 122 32.98 43.51 26.17
C ALA A 122 33.63 43.45 27.57
N ASN A 123 34.75 42.72 27.70
CA ASN A 123 35.58 42.59 28.91
C ASN A 123 36.93 43.30 28.69
#